data_AF-A0A528JIU3-F1
#
_entry.id   AF-A0A528JIU3-F1
#
_cell.length_a   1.000
_cell.length_b   1.000
_cell.length_c   1.000
_cell.angle_alpha   90.00
_cell.angle_beta   90.00
_cell.angle_gamma   90.00
#
_symmetry.space_group_name_H-M   'P 1'
#
loop_
_entity.id
_entity.type
_entity.pdbx_description
1 polymer ?
#
loop_
_entity_poly.entity_id
_entity_poly.type
_entity_poly.pdbx_seq_one_letter_code
_entity_poly.pdbx_strand_id
1 'polypeptide(L)'
;YATSDYTETYVNQILGLMNDIPETRARFSAVAFQGPTNSAFVGFAFKDWAERERSSKELQEDITARLTKVAGVEAFVFAPPTLPGSGGGLPVSMVVRSTGDASQVFEAAEDIKNKAQASGRFLAVQNSMSYDAPQVTVTIDRDRAAALNLPIADIGRTLTLLVGGAEVAQFDRESNSYDIIPQVPQNFRDNPEKLAEYFVRSASGEMVPLSAVVKISTNASPAVIEQFNQLNSATISALPLPTLTTGDGLRTIEDIARESLPDTFFIDYTGQSRQEKEQGYTIIIAFAAAVLVIYLVLAAQFESFRDPLIIMMSVPLSIFGAIVPLNLGLGTLNIYTQVGLITLIGLITKHGILLVEFANQQREHHGMRRRDAIVASARVRLRPIL
;
A
#
# COMPACT_ATOMS: atom_id res chain seq x y z
N TYR A 1 -2.92 -2.19 28.85
CA TYR A 1 -2.37 -2.66 27.57
C TYR A 1 -3.51 -2.93 26.61
N ALA A 2 -3.36 -2.59 25.33
CA ALA A 2 -4.33 -2.97 24.32
C ALA A 2 -4.18 -4.48 24.03
N THR A 3 -4.99 -5.29 24.70
CA THR A 3 -5.07 -6.74 24.52
C THR A 3 -5.98 -7.08 23.34
N SER A 4 -6.01 -8.34 22.93
CA SER A 4 -7.00 -8.86 21.97
C SER A 4 -8.43 -8.50 22.41
N ASP A 5 -8.74 -8.65 23.69
CA ASP A 5 -10.08 -8.42 24.25
C ASP A 5 -10.46 -6.94 24.21
N TYR A 6 -9.50 -6.05 24.45
CA TYR A 6 -9.68 -4.60 24.27
C TYR A 6 -10.05 -4.31 22.82
N THR A 7 -9.27 -4.83 21.87
CA THR A 7 -9.50 -4.61 20.43
C THR A 7 -10.84 -5.20 19.98
N GLU A 8 -11.18 -6.41 20.45
CA GLU A 8 -12.45 -7.08 20.14
C GLU A 8 -13.66 -6.28 20.64
N THR A 9 -13.57 -5.66 21.81
CA THR A 9 -14.63 -4.80 22.36
C THR A 9 -14.96 -3.65 21.40
N TYR A 10 -13.95 -2.98 20.86
CA TYR A 10 -14.15 -1.89 19.91
C TYR A 10 -14.58 -2.36 18.52
N VAL A 11 -14.09 -3.51 18.06
CA VAL A 11 -14.57 -4.14 16.82
C VAL A 11 -16.06 -4.43 16.91
N ASN A 12 -16.53 -4.99 18.02
CA ASN A 12 -17.95 -5.27 18.26
C ASN A 12 -18.77 -3.97 18.31
N GLN A 13 -18.24 -2.91 18.93
CA GLN A 13 -18.89 -1.59 18.92
C GLN A 13 -19.01 -1.03 17.49
N ILE A 14 -17.95 -1.12 16.69
CA ILE A 14 -17.94 -0.69 15.29
C ILE A 14 -18.97 -1.47 14.48
N LEU A 15 -18.98 -2.80 14.58
CA LEU A 15 -19.95 -3.64 13.87
C LEU A 15 -21.40 -3.31 14.28
N GLY A 16 -21.61 -2.98 15.56
CA GLY A 16 -22.89 -2.53 16.10
C GLY A 16 -23.41 -1.24 15.44
N LEU A 17 -22.54 -0.26 15.21
CA LEU A 17 -22.86 1.02 14.55
C LEU A 17 -23.23 0.89 13.06
N MET A 18 -22.98 -0.28 12.46
CA MET A 18 -23.20 -0.56 11.04
C MET A 18 -24.33 -1.57 10.80
N ASN A 19 -25.04 -1.99 11.86
CA ASN A 19 -26.13 -2.98 11.78
C ASN A 19 -27.32 -2.50 10.93
N ASP A 20 -27.52 -1.20 10.84
CA ASP A 20 -28.65 -0.54 10.18
C ASP A 20 -28.40 -0.27 8.68
N ILE A 21 -27.25 -0.66 8.11
CA ILE A 21 -26.94 -0.47 6.69
C ILE A 21 -27.56 -1.61 5.87
N PRO A 22 -28.72 -1.39 5.19
CA PRO A 22 -29.47 -2.47 4.53
C PRO A 22 -28.74 -3.06 3.32
N GLU A 23 -27.77 -2.36 2.74
CA GLU A 23 -26.96 -2.80 1.61
C GLU A 23 -25.85 -3.78 2.03
N THR A 24 -25.66 -4.03 3.32
CA THR A 24 -24.64 -4.96 3.80
C THR A 24 -25.12 -6.41 3.66
N ARG A 25 -24.41 -7.21 2.87
CA ARG A 25 -24.67 -8.65 2.68
C ARG A 25 -23.97 -9.50 3.72
N ALA A 26 -22.70 -9.21 3.99
CA ALA A 26 -21.92 -9.92 4.99
C ALA A 26 -20.90 -8.99 5.65
N ARG A 27 -20.54 -9.33 6.90
CA ARG A 27 -19.51 -8.64 7.67
C ARG A 27 -18.62 -9.68 8.29
N PHE A 28 -17.32 -9.40 8.32
CA PHE A 28 -16.35 -10.26 8.95
C PHE A 28 -15.29 -9.40 9.62
N SER A 29 -14.73 -9.91 10.70
CA SER A 29 -13.67 -9.23 11.43
C SER A 29 -12.64 -10.24 11.90
N ALA A 30 -11.40 -9.81 11.97
CA ALA A 30 -10.31 -10.59 12.51
C ALA A 30 -9.45 -9.69 13.39
N VAL A 31 -9.43 -9.97 14.69
CA VAL A 31 -8.57 -9.31 15.68
C VAL A 31 -7.19 -9.95 15.63
N ALA A 32 -6.13 -9.15 15.77
CA ALA A 32 -4.74 -9.59 15.66
C ALA A 32 -4.42 -10.28 14.32
N PHE A 33 -5.12 -9.88 13.24
CA PHE A 33 -4.95 -10.47 11.92
C PHE A 33 -3.62 -10.02 11.29
N GLN A 34 -2.64 -10.95 11.23
CA GLN A 34 -1.30 -10.71 10.67
C GLN A 34 -0.55 -9.53 11.31
N GLY A 35 -0.93 -9.12 12.52
CA GLY A 35 -0.41 -7.94 13.20
C GLY A 35 -0.45 -8.08 14.72
N PRO A 36 -0.03 -7.03 15.45
CA PRO A 36 -0.01 -7.02 16.91
C PRO A 36 -1.43 -7.13 17.50
N THR A 37 -1.54 -7.48 18.78
CA THR A 37 -2.83 -7.71 19.46
C THR A 37 -3.74 -6.47 19.54
N ASN A 38 -3.18 -5.30 19.30
CA ASN A 38 -3.87 -4.01 19.29
C ASN A 38 -4.42 -3.61 17.91
N SER A 39 -4.34 -4.50 16.90
CA SER A 39 -4.88 -4.25 15.56
C SER A 39 -6.02 -5.20 15.20
N ALA A 40 -6.90 -4.76 14.30
CA ALA A 40 -7.97 -5.59 13.77
C ALA A 40 -8.29 -5.21 12.33
N PHE A 41 -8.74 -6.20 11.57
CA PHE A 41 -9.29 -6.04 10.23
C PHE A 41 -10.80 -6.23 10.26
N VAL A 42 -11.55 -5.36 9.59
CA VAL A 42 -13.00 -5.49 9.43
C VAL A 42 -13.35 -5.34 7.95
N GLY A 43 -14.04 -6.35 7.41
CA GLY A 43 -14.51 -6.38 6.03
C GLY A 43 -16.02 -6.24 5.94
N PHE A 44 -16.45 -5.37 5.02
CA PHE A 44 -17.86 -5.19 4.65
C PHE A 44 -18.07 -5.68 3.22
N ALA A 45 -18.91 -6.70 3.06
CA ALA A 45 -19.38 -7.14 1.75
C ALA A 45 -20.78 -6.58 1.51
N PHE A 46 -20.92 -5.73 0.51
CA PHE A 46 -22.21 -5.16 0.12
C PHE A 46 -22.98 -6.10 -0.82
N LYS A 47 -24.28 -5.82 -0.98
CA LYS A 47 -25.15 -6.41 -2.00
C LYS A 47 -24.69 -6.02 -3.40
N ASP A 48 -25.17 -6.76 -4.39
CA ASP A 48 -24.87 -6.49 -5.79
C ASP A 48 -25.35 -5.10 -6.22
N TRP A 49 -24.70 -4.51 -7.22
CA TRP A 49 -25.00 -3.17 -7.73
C TRP A 49 -26.47 -3.00 -8.15
N ALA A 50 -27.14 -4.07 -8.59
CA ALA A 50 -28.54 -4.03 -8.99
C ALA A 50 -29.52 -3.94 -7.80
N GLU A 51 -29.07 -4.29 -6.58
CA GLU A 51 -29.90 -4.35 -5.38
C GLU A 51 -29.65 -3.17 -4.43
N ARG A 52 -28.87 -2.18 -4.87
CA ARG A 52 -28.51 -0.99 -4.07
C ARG A 52 -28.56 0.26 -4.91
N GLU A 53 -29.03 1.35 -4.30
CA GLU A 53 -29.03 2.68 -4.92
C GLU A 53 -27.73 3.42 -4.65
N ARG A 54 -27.19 3.28 -3.42
CA ARG A 54 -25.94 3.93 -3.02
C ARG A 54 -24.73 3.24 -3.64
N SER A 55 -23.81 4.05 -4.16
CA SER A 55 -22.50 3.64 -4.63
C SER A 55 -21.60 3.17 -3.48
N SER A 56 -20.53 2.42 -3.80
CA SER A 56 -19.58 1.96 -2.78
C SER A 56 -18.85 3.13 -2.11
N LYS A 57 -18.69 4.25 -2.82
CA LYS A 57 -18.07 5.46 -2.31
C LYS A 57 -18.95 6.14 -1.27
N GLU A 58 -20.25 6.29 -1.54
CA GLU A 58 -21.20 6.86 -0.57
C GLU A 58 -21.30 5.99 0.69
N LEU A 59 -21.28 4.66 0.54
CA LEU A 59 -21.24 3.74 1.67
C LEU A 59 -19.94 3.87 2.47
N GLN A 60 -18.80 4.02 1.80
CA GLN A 60 -17.51 4.25 2.48
C GLN A 60 -17.52 5.56 3.27
N GLU A 61 -18.08 6.65 2.71
CA GLU A 61 -18.21 7.94 3.39
C GLU A 61 -19.13 7.86 4.61
N ASP A 62 -20.28 7.16 4.50
CA ASP A 62 -21.21 6.90 5.62
C ASP A 62 -20.53 6.10 6.75
N ILE A 63 -19.84 5.00 6.42
CA ILE A 63 -19.09 4.19 7.39
C ILE A 63 -17.99 5.03 8.05
N THR A 64 -17.23 5.80 7.27
CA THR A 64 -16.17 6.67 7.80
C THR A 64 -16.73 7.70 8.78
N ALA A 65 -17.84 8.36 8.45
CA ALA A 65 -18.49 9.33 9.33
C ALA A 65 -18.96 8.69 10.65
N ARG A 66 -19.48 7.45 10.61
CA ARG A 66 -19.90 6.71 11.81
C ARG A 66 -18.72 6.30 12.69
N LEU A 67 -17.58 5.95 12.11
CA LEU A 67 -16.37 5.54 12.85
C LEU A 67 -15.78 6.67 13.70
N THR A 68 -15.91 7.93 13.28
CA THR A 68 -15.40 9.09 14.06
C THR A 68 -15.96 9.18 15.48
N LYS A 69 -17.07 8.48 15.77
CA LYS A 69 -17.71 8.42 17.10
C LYS A 69 -17.00 7.43 18.06
N VAL A 70 -16.11 6.58 17.56
CA VAL A 70 -15.40 5.58 18.36
C VAL A 70 -14.04 6.13 18.77
N ALA A 71 -13.94 6.65 19.99
CA ALA A 71 -12.71 7.31 20.46
C ALA A 71 -11.58 6.35 20.84
N GLY A 72 -11.86 5.06 21.07
CA GLY A 72 -10.88 4.11 21.62
C GLY A 72 -10.00 3.38 20.60
N VAL A 73 -10.26 3.57 19.30
CA VAL A 73 -9.46 3.00 18.21
C VAL A 73 -9.35 3.99 17.05
N GLU A 74 -8.22 3.99 16.37
CA GLU A 74 -8.04 4.72 15.12
C GLU A 74 -8.41 3.78 13.96
N ALA A 75 -9.56 4.03 13.32
CA ALA A 75 -10.11 3.17 12.29
C ALA A 75 -10.22 3.91 10.95
N PHE A 76 -9.74 3.27 9.89
CA PHE A 76 -9.77 3.81 8.53
C PHE A 76 -10.54 2.88 7.60
N VAL A 77 -11.39 3.46 6.75
CA VAL A 77 -12.14 2.72 5.72
C VAL A 77 -11.54 3.03 4.37
N PHE A 78 -11.15 1.98 3.66
CA PHE A 78 -10.65 2.08 2.31
C PHE A 78 -11.28 0.97 1.45
N ALA A 79 -11.45 1.27 0.17
CA ALA A 79 -11.86 0.28 -0.81
C ALA A 79 -10.73 -0.73 -1.06
N PRO A 80 -11.04 -1.99 -1.43
CA PRO A 80 -10.02 -2.92 -1.88
C PRO A 80 -9.28 -2.35 -3.11
N PRO A 81 -8.03 -2.78 -3.35
CA PRO A 81 -7.25 -2.32 -4.48
C PRO A 81 -7.94 -2.64 -5.80
N THR A 82 -7.69 -1.82 -6.82
CA THR A 82 -8.28 -1.97 -8.17
C THR A 82 -7.73 -3.18 -8.92
N LEU A 83 -6.55 -3.68 -8.54
CA LEU A 83 -5.91 -4.84 -9.14
C LEU A 83 -5.77 -5.96 -8.11
N PRO A 84 -6.15 -7.20 -8.45
CA PRO A 84 -5.92 -8.33 -7.57
C PRO A 84 -4.40 -8.51 -7.37
N GLY A 85 -3.98 -8.67 -6.11
CA GLY A 85 -2.58 -8.96 -5.76
C GLY A 85 -1.64 -7.75 -5.66
N SER A 86 -2.11 -6.50 -5.82
CA SER A 86 -1.26 -5.29 -5.72
C SER A 86 -0.82 -4.92 -4.28
N GLY A 87 -0.86 -5.87 -3.35
CA GLY A 87 -0.73 -5.63 -1.92
C GLY A 87 -2.02 -5.07 -1.30
N GLY A 88 -2.33 -5.49 -0.07
CA GLY A 88 -3.35 -4.83 0.74
C GLY A 88 -2.77 -3.60 1.45
N GLY A 89 -3.64 -2.75 2.00
CA GLY A 89 -3.23 -1.57 2.77
C GLY A 89 -3.69 -0.25 2.14
N LEU A 90 -3.07 0.84 2.57
CA LEU A 90 -3.39 2.19 2.08
C LEU A 90 -2.88 2.40 0.64
N PRO A 91 -3.55 3.22 -0.18
CA PRO A 91 -3.30 3.29 -1.63
C PRO A 91 -1.95 3.92 -2.01
N VAL A 92 -1.35 4.72 -1.12
CA VAL A 92 -0.02 5.30 -1.32
C VAL A 92 0.96 4.58 -0.40
N SER A 93 2.06 4.07 -0.95
CA SER A 93 3.10 3.36 -0.20
C SER A 93 4.50 3.69 -0.71
N MET A 94 5.34 4.22 0.18
CA MET A 94 6.74 4.52 -0.07
C MET A 94 7.60 3.80 0.96
N VAL A 95 8.71 3.23 0.50
CA VAL A 95 9.69 2.56 1.36
C VAL A 95 10.90 3.46 1.52
N VAL A 96 11.23 3.78 2.76
CA VAL A 96 12.48 4.44 3.13
C VAL A 96 13.44 3.36 3.61
N ARG A 97 14.63 3.28 3.02
CA ARG A 97 15.64 2.26 3.35
C ARG A 97 17.01 2.87 3.63
N SER A 98 17.77 2.23 4.50
CA SER A 98 19.12 2.67 4.87
C SER A 98 20.06 1.48 5.13
N THR A 99 21.36 1.70 4.96
CA THR A 99 22.41 0.79 5.44
C THR A 99 22.71 0.95 6.93
N GLY A 100 22.16 1.99 7.57
CA GLY A 100 22.29 2.27 9.00
C GLY A 100 21.39 1.40 9.89
N ASP A 101 21.36 1.77 11.16
CA ASP A 101 20.54 1.10 12.17
C ASP A 101 19.04 1.33 11.90
N ALA A 102 18.19 0.36 12.28
CA ALA A 102 16.75 0.45 12.14
C ALA A 102 16.16 1.67 12.89
N SER A 103 16.78 2.09 13.99
CA SER A 103 16.39 3.28 14.76
C SER A 103 16.46 4.56 13.92
N GLN A 104 17.50 4.72 13.11
CA GLN A 104 17.64 5.87 12.21
C GLN A 104 16.56 5.87 11.12
N VAL A 105 16.18 4.68 10.64
CA VAL A 105 15.11 4.52 9.65
C VAL A 105 13.75 4.88 10.26
N PHE A 106 13.50 4.46 11.50
CA PHE A 106 12.29 4.85 12.22
C PHE A 106 12.19 6.37 12.41
N GLU A 107 13.23 7.02 12.92
CA GLU A 107 13.23 8.47 13.16
C GLU A 107 12.96 9.25 11.86
N ALA A 108 13.62 8.86 10.76
CA ALA A 108 13.43 9.48 9.47
C ALA A 108 12.01 9.26 8.91
N ALA A 109 11.49 8.03 9.00
CA ALA A 109 10.14 7.73 8.54
C ALA A 109 9.06 8.41 9.40
N GLU A 110 9.29 8.54 10.70
CA GLU A 110 8.40 9.21 11.63
C GLU A 110 8.36 10.73 11.40
N ASP A 111 9.50 11.36 11.09
CA ASP A 111 9.53 12.77 10.66
C ASP A 111 8.74 12.98 9.36
N ILE A 112 8.91 12.11 8.36
CA ILE A 112 8.13 12.17 7.12
C ILE A 112 6.64 11.97 7.40
N LYS A 113 6.27 11.01 8.26
CA LYS A 113 4.88 10.77 8.67
C LYS A 113 4.26 12.03 9.26
N ASN A 114 4.95 12.65 10.23
CA ASN A 114 4.47 13.84 10.93
C ASN A 114 4.33 15.04 9.99
N LYS A 115 5.30 15.27 9.09
CA LYS A 115 5.22 16.32 8.06
C LYS A 115 4.09 16.06 7.06
N ALA A 116 3.91 14.80 6.64
CA ALA A 116 2.82 14.42 5.75
C ALA A 116 1.45 14.63 6.41
N GLN A 117 1.27 14.24 7.68
CA GLN A 117 0.05 14.53 8.44
C GLN A 117 -0.18 16.05 8.58
N ALA A 118 0.87 16.82 8.90
CA ALA A 118 0.81 18.27 9.04
C ALA A 118 0.46 19.00 7.73
N SER A 119 0.71 18.39 6.57
CA SER A 119 0.33 18.97 5.27
C SER A 119 -1.19 19.12 5.08
N GLY A 120 -2.00 18.40 5.87
CA GLY A 120 -3.46 18.37 5.75
C GLY A 120 -3.97 17.72 4.46
N ARG A 121 -3.09 17.07 3.68
CA ARG A 121 -3.43 16.43 2.39
C ARG A 121 -3.83 14.96 2.51
N PHE A 122 -3.74 14.38 3.72
CA PHE A 122 -3.99 12.96 3.97
C PHE A 122 -4.99 12.79 5.11
N LEU A 123 -5.89 11.81 4.98
CA LEU A 123 -6.76 11.35 6.06
C LEU A 123 -5.99 10.49 7.07
N ALA A 124 -5.00 9.74 6.57
CA ALA A 124 -4.18 8.84 7.36
C ALA A 124 -2.77 8.78 6.79
N VAL A 125 -1.77 8.76 7.66
CA VAL A 125 -0.39 8.42 7.31
C VAL A 125 0.14 7.52 8.41
N GLN A 126 0.69 6.38 8.02
CA GLN A 126 1.18 5.34 8.90
C GLN A 126 2.64 5.07 8.60
N ASN A 127 3.41 4.81 9.65
CA ASN A 127 4.74 4.23 9.60
C ASN A 127 4.60 2.75 9.98
N SER A 128 5.11 1.84 9.15
CA SER A 128 5.06 0.41 9.44
C SER A 128 5.96 0.00 10.61
N MET A 129 7.02 0.76 10.89
CA MET A 129 7.93 0.52 12.00
C MET A 129 7.43 1.25 13.26
N SER A 130 7.33 0.55 14.38
CA SER A 130 6.97 1.12 15.68
C SER A 130 7.99 0.74 16.77
N TYR A 131 8.36 1.71 17.60
CA TYR A 131 9.29 1.56 18.75
C TYR A 131 8.53 1.70 20.09
N ASP A 132 7.34 1.14 20.15
CA ASP A 132 6.42 1.26 21.28
C ASP A 132 6.08 -0.10 21.92
N ALA A 133 6.62 -1.19 21.38
CA ALA A 133 6.38 -2.52 21.93
C ALA A 133 7.09 -2.66 23.28
N PRO A 134 6.35 -2.99 24.36
CA PRO A 134 6.96 -3.24 25.65
C PRO A 134 7.76 -4.54 25.59
N GLN A 135 9.07 -4.44 25.70
CA GLN A 135 9.97 -5.58 25.81
C GLN A 135 10.46 -5.72 27.24
N VAL A 136 10.33 -6.91 27.79
CA VAL A 136 10.90 -7.25 29.09
C VAL A 136 12.14 -8.10 28.87
N THR A 137 13.28 -7.61 29.33
CA THR A 137 14.56 -8.30 29.27
C THR A 137 14.89 -8.86 30.65
N VAL A 138 14.97 -10.19 30.74
CA VAL A 138 15.41 -10.90 31.95
C VAL A 138 16.90 -11.19 31.82
N THR A 139 17.72 -10.49 32.59
CA THR A 139 19.18 -10.68 32.61
C THR A 139 19.56 -11.59 33.76
N ILE A 140 20.27 -12.68 33.48
CA ILE A 140 20.74 -13.62 34.51
C ILE A 140 22.09 -13.15 35.04
N ASP A 141 22.18 -12.96 36.36
CA ASP A 141 23.43 -12.71 37.07
C ASP A 141 24.17 -14.04 37.27
N ARG A 142 25.16 -14.28 36.40
CA ARG A 142 25.91 -15.53 36.36
C ARG A 142 26.79 -15.72 37.60
N ASP A 143 27.29 -14.62 38.17
CA ASP A 143 28.17 -14.66 39.34
C ASP A 143 27.37 -15.03 40.59
N ARG A 144 26.19 -14.42 40.78
CA ARG A 144 25.26 -14.81 41.86
C ARG A 144 24.72 -16.23 41.69
N ALA A 145 24.38 -16.64 40.47
CA ALA A 145 23.95 -18.00 40.21
C ALA A 145 25.04 -19.02 40.60
N ALA A 146 26.30 -18.75 40.26
CA ALA A 146 27.43 -19.60 40.63
C ALA A 146 27.64 -19.64 42.15
N ALA A 147 27.55 -18.50 42.84
CA ALA A 147 27.69 -18.44 44.31
C ALA A 147 26.60 -19.25 45.05
N LEU A 148 25.42 -19.41 44.45
CA LEU A 148 24.29 -20.16 45.00
C LEU A 148 24.20 -21.60 44.46
N ASN A 149 25.22 -22.09 43.75
CA ASN A 149 25.23 -23.42 43.12
C ASN A 149 24.01 -23.68 42.23
N LEU A 150 23.55 -22.67 41.48
CA LEU A 150 22.45 -22.76 40.55
C LEU A 150 22.96 -23.00 39.11
N PRO A 151 22.61 -24.12 38.47
CA PRO A 151 22.91 -24.32 37.05
C PRO A 151 22.13 -23.33 36.19
N ILE A 152 22.82 -22.61 35.31
CA ILE A 152 22.20 -21.63 34.39
C ILE A 152 21.16 -22.30 33.48
N ALA A 153 21.38 -23.56 33.11
CA ALA A 153 20.45 -24.35 32.31
C ALA A 153 19.08 -24.53 33.01
N ASP A 154 19.07 -24.68 34.33
CA ASP A 154 17.83 -24.86 35.10
C ASP A 154 17.07 -23.54 35.27
N ILE A 155 17.80 -22.42 35.42
CA ILE A 155 17.21 -21.07 35.37
C ILE A 155 16.54 -20.85 34.01
N GLY A 156 17.24 -21.15 32.91
CA GLY A 156 16.72 -21.02 31.56
C GLY A 156 15.48 -21.88 31.31
N ARG A 157 15.52 -23.17 31.67
CA ARG A 157 14.35 -24.08 31.54
C ARG A 157 13.15 -23.60 32.35
N THR A 158 13.38 -23.12 33.57
CA THR A 158 12.29 -22.59 34.41
C THR A 158 11.66 -21.39 33.74
N LEU A 159 12.45 -20.39 33.33
CA LEU A 159 11.95 -19.22 32.61
C LEU A 159 11.20 -19.62 31.31
N THR A 160 11.73 -20.55 30.53
CA THR A 160 11.06 -21.06 29.32
C THR A 160 9.73 -21.74 29.62
N LEU A 161 9.60 -22.49 30.71
CA LEU A 161 8.31 -23.08 31.11
C LEU A 161 7.30 -22.02 31.55
N LEU A 162 7.75 -20.92 32.16
CA LEU A 162 6.88 -19.84 32.62
C LEU A 162 6.31 -19.01 31.46
N VAL A 163 7.14 -18.68 30.47
CA VAL A 163 6.77 -17.72 29.40
C VAL A 163 6.90 -18.25 27.97
N GLY A 164 7.70 -19.29 27.74
CA GLY A 164 8.21 -19.66 26.42
C GLY A 164 7.21 -20.41 25.54
N GLY A 165 6.19 -21.07 26.11
CA GLY A 165 5.18 -21.79 25.32
C GLY A 165 5.79 -22.81 24.34
N ALA A 166 6.93 -23.39 24.70
CA ALA A 166 7.66 -24.30 23.84
C ALA A 166 6.94 -25.67 23.76
N GLU A 167 6.90 -26.25 22.56
CA GLU A 167 6.50 -27.63 22.35
C GLU A 167 7.48 -28.57 23.07
N VAL A 168 6.95 -29.52 23.84
CA VAL A 168 7.78 -30.56 24.49
C VAL A 168 7.67 -31.93 23.83
N ALA A 169 6.55 -32.19 23.15
CA ALA A 169 6.27 -33.42 22.42
C ALA A 169 5.03 -33.23 21.54
N GLN A 170 4.77 -34.20 20.66
CA GLN A 170 3.51 -34.33 19.95
C GLN A 170 2.80 -35.63 20.34
N PHE A 171 1.48 -35.66 20.20
CA PHE A 171 0.69 -36.89 20.31
C PHE A 171 -0.28 -37.04 19.14
N ASP A 172 -0.53 -38.27 18.73
CA ASP A 172 -1.53 -38.57 17.69
C ASP A 172 -2.93 -38.68 18.29
N ARG A 173 -3.89 -38.07 17.61
CA ARG A 173 -5.32 -38.29 17.84
C ARG A 173 -6.06 -38.14 16.52
N GLU A 174 -6.87 -39.14 16.18
CA GLU A 174 -7.66 -39.15 14.94
C GLU A 174 -6.80 -38.94 13.66
N SER A 175 -5.59 -39.51 13.65
CA SER A 175 -4.60 -39.34 12.56
C SER A 175 -4.10 -37.91 12.36
N ASN A 176 -4.26 -37.06 13.37
CA ASN A 176 -3.66 -35.73 13.44
C ASN A 176 -2.63 -35.70 14.57
N SER A 177 -1.47 -35.10 14.29
CA SER A 177 -0.45 -34.82 15.31
C SER A 177 -0.79 -33.52 16.02
N TYR A 178 -0.79 -33.53 17.35
CA TYR A 178 -1.07 -32.38 18.20
C TYR A 178 0.13 -32.07 19.10
N ASP A 179 0.52 -30.80 19.14
CA ASP A 179 1.60 -30.33 20.00
C ASP A 179 1.16 -30.30 21.47
N ILE A 180 2.05 -30.77 22.34
CA ILE A 180 1.93 -30.64 23.79
C ILE A 180 2.74 -29.42 24.21
N ILE A 181 2.03 -28.38 24.65
CA ILE A 181 2.63 -27.11 25.08
C ILE A 181 2.32 -26.88 26.56
N PRO A 182 3.25 -27.19 27.48
CA PRO A 182 3.08 -26.87 28.89
C PRO A 182 3.20 -25.35 29.06
N GLN A 183 2.18 -24.75 29.68
CA GLN A 183 2.17 -23.33 29.95
C GLN A 183 1.56 -23.05 31.32
N VAL A 184 2.12 -22.06 32.01
CA VAL A 184 1.55 -21.57 33.26
C VAL A 184 0.27 -20.77 32.99
N PRO A 185 -0.77 -20.87 33.85
CA PRO A 185 -1.97 -20.06 33.72
C PRO A 185 -1.69 -18.54 33.65
N GLN A 186 -2.47 -17.82 32.84
CA GLN A 186 -2.22 -16.42 32.48
C GLN A 186 -2.08 -15.48 33.69
N ASN A 187 -2.84 -15.70 34.75
CA ASN A 187 -2.86 -14.89 35.99
C ASN A 187 -1.51 -14.89 36.75
N PHE A 188 -0.59 -15.80 36.44
CA PHE A 188 0.75 -15.83 37.02
C PHE A 188 1.85 -15.32 36.09
N ARG A 189 1.49 -14.92 34.87
CA ARG A 189 2.41 -14.38 33.83
C ARG A 189 1.90 -13.07 33.23
N ASP A 190 0.92 -12.47 33.88
CA ASP A 190 0.32 -11.17 33.56
C ASP A 190 1.26 -10.00 33.89
N ASN A 191 2.12 -10.20 34.88
CA ASN A 191 3.07 -9.24 35.37
C ASN A 191 4.49 -9.85 35.32
N PRO A 192 5.45 -9.18 34.65
CA PRO A 192 6.80 -9.71 34.53
C PRO A 192 7.57 -9.77 35.85
N GLU A 193 7.32 -8.85 36.79
CA GLU A 193 7.94 -8.88 38.12
C GLU A 193 7.57 -10.14 38.92
N LYS A 194 6.35 -10.68 38.74
CA LYS A 194 5.95 -11.96 39.35
C LYS A 194 6.78 -13.15 38.89
N LEU A 195 7.42 -13.07 37.71
CA LEU A 195 8.33 -14.15 37.25
C LEU A 195 9.51 -14.32 38.20
N ALA A 196 9.91 -13.27 38.92
CA ALA A 196 10.99 -13.32 39.89
C ALA A 196 10.61 -14.02 41.22
N GLU A 197 9.31 -14.26 41.46
CA GLU A 197 8.80 -14.94 42.66
C GLU A 197 8.93 -16.46 42.57
N TYR A 198 9.15 -17.00 41.36
CA TYR A 198 9.33 -18.43 41.17
C TYR A 198 10.68 -18.92 41.68
N PHE A 199 10.72 -20.18 42.08
CA PHE A 199 11.91 -20.79 42.66
C PHE A 199 12.57 -21.76 41.69
N VAL A 200 13.90 -21.77 41.70
CA VAL A 200 14.74 -22.75 41.01
C VAL A 200 15.48 -23.56 42.06
N ARG A 201 15.58 -24.88 41.82
CA ARG A 201 16.31 -25.77 42.71
C ARG A 201 17.81 -25.66 42.44
N SER A 202 18.60 -25.42 43.47
CA SER A 202 20.07 -25.46 43.39
C SER A 202 20.58 -26.89 43.33
N ALA A 203 21.86 -27.06 42.95
CA ALA A 203 22.52 -28.36 43.01
C ALA A 203 22.65 -28.89 44.46
N SER A 204 22.59 -28.02 45.47
CA SER A 204 22.52 -28.39 46.89
C SER A 204 21.12 -28.85 47.33
N GLY A 205 20.10 -28.72 46.47
CA GLY A 205 18.72 -29.13 46.75
C GLY A 205 17.83 -28.03 47.35
N GLU A 206 18.40 -26.87 47.67
CA GLU A 206 17.68 -25.70 48.20
C GLU A 206 16.87 -25.01 47.09
N MET A 207 15.72 -24.44 47.44
CA MET A 207 14.91 -23.66 46.52
C MET A 207 15.31 -22.20 46.64
N VAL A 208 15.82 -21.62 45.56
CA VAL A 208 16.26 -20.23 45.50
C VAL A 208 15.29 -19.44 44.62
N PRO A 209 14.77 -18.29 45.09
CA PRO A 209 13.89 -17.46 44.27
C PRO A 209 14.66 -16.86 43.09
N LEU A 210 14.03 -16.77 41.93
CA LEU A 210 14.62 -16.20 40.72
C LEU A 210 15.07 -14.75 40.94
N SER A 211 14.36 -13.98 41.76
CA SER A 211 14.72 -12.61 42.16
C SER A 211 16.14 -12.47 42.73
N ALA A 212 16.73 -13.54 43.29
CA ALA A 212 18.11 -13.52 43.78
C ALA A 212 19.14 -13.49 42.64
N VAL A 213 18.81 -14.05 41.47
CA VAL A 213 19.74 -14.32 40.36
C VAL A 213 19.33 -13.71 39.02
N VAL A 214 18.16 -13.06 38.93
CA VAL A 214 17.71 -12.38 37.71
C VAL A 214 17.42 -10.92 37.96
N LYS A 215 17.72 -10.08 36.96
CA LYS A 215 17.34 -8.68 36.89
C LYS A 215 16.36 -8.49 35.74
N ILE A 216 15.19 -7.98 36.05
CA ILE A 216 14.14 -7.70 35.06
C ILE A 216 14.21 -6.21 34.71
N SER A 217 14.34 -5.89 33.42
CA SER A 217 14.23 -4.52 32.91
C SER A 217 13.19 -4.44 31.81
N THR A 218 12.41 -3.37 31.81
CA THR A 218 11.37 -3.11 30.82
C THR A 218 11.84 -1.95 29.95
N ASN A 219 12.00 -2.20 28.65
CA ASN A 219 12.40 -1.22 27.66
C ASN A 219 11.41 -1.22 26.49
N ALA A 220 11.35 -0.13 25.74
CA ALA A 220 10.68 -0.11 24.45
C ALA A 220 11.64 -0.66 23.38
N SER A 221 11.13 -1.51 22.50
CA SER A 221 11.89 -2.17 21.44
C SER A 221 11.06 -2.19 20.16
N PRO A 222 11.66 -2.28 18.97
CA PRO A 222 10.86 -2.44 17.77
C PRO A 222 10.14 -3.79 17.78
N ALA A 223 8.83 -3.79 17.50
CA ALA A 223 8.05 -5.04 17.43
C ALA A 223 8.57 -5.94 16.31
N VAL A 224 8.93 -5.33 15.19
CA VAL A 224 9.45 -5.97 13.98
C VAL A 224 10.48 -5.02 13.36
N ILE A 225 11.61 -5.57 12.92
CA ILE A 225 12.55 -4.85 12.07
C ILE A 225 12.26 -5.26 10.63
N GLU A 226 11.66 -4.35 9.86
CA GLU A 226 11.38 -4.58 8.45
C GLU A 226 12.63 -4.41 7.59
N GLN A 227 12.73 -5.23 6.56
CA GLN A 227 13.79 -5.15 5.56
C GLN A 227 13.21 -5.13 4.16
N PHE A 228 13.81 -4.31 3.30
CA PHE A 228 13.44 -4.18 1.90
C PHE A 228 14.69 -4.18 1.04
N ASN A 229 14.75 -5.08 0.07
CA ASN A 229 15.95 -5.29 -0.75
C ASN A 229 17.23 -5.45 0.11
N GLN A 230 17.13 -6.22 1.21
CA GLN A 230 18.20 -6.52 2.17
C GLN A 230 18.71 -5.32 3.01
N LEU A 231 18.00 -4.19 2.98
CA LEU A 231 18.31 -3.02 3.81
C LEU A 231 17.23 -2.82 4.86
N ASN A 232 17.61 -2.29 6.03
CA ASN A 232 16.63 -1.87 7.04
C ASN A 232 15.70 -0.84 6.42
N SER A 233 14.40 -1.01 6.61
CA SER A 233 13.39 -0.20 5.94
C SER A 233 12.20 0.10 6.81
N ALA A 234 11.53 1.21 6.52
CA ALA A 234 10.20 1.50 7.00
C ALA A 234 9.31 1.89 5.82
N THR A 235 8.08 1.38 5.82
CA THR A 235 7.09 1.68 4.79
C THR A 235 6.15 2.76 5.31
N ILE A 236 6.15 3.90 4.64
CA ILE A 236 5.22 4.99 4.86
C ILE A 236 4.01 4.74 3.98
N SER A 237 2.88 4.47 4.60
CA SER A 237 1.61 4.22 3.92
C SER A 237 0.64 5.37 4.18
N ALA A 238 -0.10 5.82 3.17
CA ALA A 238 -0.99 6.97 3.31
C ALA A 238 -2.29 6.85 2.53
N LEU A 239 -3.33 7.48 3.08
CA LEU A 239 -4.62 7.67 2.45
C LEU A 239 -4.81 9.15 2.11
N PRO A 240 -4.70 9.56 0.84
CA PRO A 240 -4.95 10.94 0.43
C PRO A 240 -6.40 11.38 0.70
N LEU A 241 -6.61 12.68 0.78
CA LEU A 241 -7.98 13.24 0.77
C LEU A 241 -8.72 12.82 -0.52
N PRO A 242 -10.07 12.69 -0.47
CA PRO A 242 -10.87 12.34 -1.65
C PRO A 242 -10.74 13.30 -2.84
N THR A 243 -10.20 14.50 -2.62
CA THR A 243 -9.93 15.53 -3.63
C THR A 243 -8.60 15.34 -4.35
N LEU A 244 -7.73 14.43 -3.89
CA LEU A 244 -6.38 14.21 -4.41
C LEU A 244 -6.28 12.85 -5.10
N THR A 245 -5.44 12.79 -6.13
CA THR A 245 -5.08 11.52 -6.76
C THR A 245 -4.04 10.77 -5.95
N THR A 246 -3.92 9.45 -6.15
CA THR A 246 -2.86 8.64 -5.52
C THR A 246 -1.48 9.13 -5.93
N GLY A 247 -1.29 9.49 -7.19
CA GLY A 247 -0.04 10.07 -7.70
C GLY A 247 0.33 11.40 -7.07
N ASP A 248 -0.64 12.29 -6.84
CA ASP A 248 -0.38 13.56 -6.14
C ASP A 248 -0.03 13.32 -4.67
N GLY A 249 -0.71 12.37 -4.02
CA GLY A 249 -0.39 11.92 -2.67
C GLY A 249 1.04 11.39 -2.59
N LEU A 250 1.41 10.47 -3.48
CA LEU A 250 2.75 9.90 -3.55
C LEU A 250 3.82 10.98 -3.78
N ARG A 251 3.58 11.90 -4.71
CA ARG A 251 4.49 13.02 -5.00
C ARG A 251 4.71 13.91 -3.78
N THR A 252 3.65 14.18 -3.01
CA THR A 252 3.74 14.98 -1.78
C THR A 252 4.66 14.32 -0.76
N ILE A 253 4.53 13.01 -0.55
CA ILE A 253 5.41 12.29 0.37
C ILE A 253 6.84 12.27 -0.19
N GLU A 254 7.02 12.15 -1.51
CA GLU A 254 8.36 12.17 -2.14
C GLU A 254 9.07 13.50 -1.94
N ASP A 255 8.34 14.60 -2.11
CA ASP A 255 8.89 15.94 -1.94
C ASP A 255 9.31 16.16 -0.47
N ILE A 256 8.48 15.73 0.49
CA ILE A 256 8.81 15.75 1.93
C ILE A 256 10.03 14.87 2.22
N ALA A 257 10.07 13.66 1.67
CA ALA A 257 11.16 12.71 1.87
C ALA A 257 12.48 13.27 1.31
N ARG A 258 12.47 13.90 0.12
CA ARG A 258 13.67 14.52 -0.45
C ARG A 258 14.20 15.70 0.37
N GLU A 259 13.32 16.44 1.04
CA GLU A 259 13.73 17.55 1.92
C GLU A 259 14.26 17.05 3.28
N SER A 260 13.71 15.93 3.77
CA SER A 260 13.94 15.47 5.15
C SER A 260 15.01 14.37 5.25
N LEU A 261 15.25 13.62 4.18
CA LEU A 261 16.17 12.48 4.19
C LEU A 261 17.61 12.91 3.89
N PRO A 262 18.58 12.48 4.69
CA PRO A 262 20.00 12.56 4.34
C PRO A 262 20.33 11.73 3.09
N ASP A 263 21.42 12.08 2.40
CA ASP A 263 21.92 11.39 1.20
C ASP A 263 22.26 9.90 1.40
N THR A 264 22.36 9.44 2.65
CA THR A 264 22.61 8.02 2.99
C THR A 264 21.36 7.15 2.92
N PHE A 265 20.17 7.75 2.78
CA PHE A 265 18.91 7.06 2.66
C PHE A 265 18.51 6.86 1.20
N PHE A 266 17.77 5.79 0.95
CA PHE A 266 17.21 5.52 -0.37
C PHE A 266 15.70 5.42 -0.27
N ILE A 267 15.04 5.84 -1.35
CA ILE A 267 13.59 5.73 -1.52
C ILE A 267 13.32 4.60 -2.51
N ASP A 268 12.32 3.78 -2.20
CA ASP A 268 11.73 2.78 -3.07
C ASP A 268 10.19 2.83 -2.93
N TYR A 269 9.49 2.04 -3.71
CA TYR A 269 8.03 2.00 -3.74
C TYR A 269 7.55 0.57 -3.63
N THR A 270 6.34 0.37 -3.11
CA THR A 270 5.71 -0.95 -3.06
C THR A 270 4.24 -0.87 -3.47
N GLY A 271 3.60 -2.02 -3.62
CA GLY A 271 2.18 -2.14 -3.97
C GLY A 271 1.78 -1.34 -5.22
N GLN A 272 0.64 -0.64 -5.12
CA GLN A 272 0.09 0.17 -6.20
C GLN A 272 1.00 1.34 -6.60
N SER A 273 1.71 1.94 -5.63
CA SER A 273 2.63 3.06 -5.90
C SER A 273 3.82 2.65 -6.78
N ARG A 274 4.36 1.44 -6.59
CA ARG A 274 5.40 0.89 -7.49
C ARG A 274 4.87 0.74 -8.92
N GLN A 275 3.70 0.14 -9.08
CA GLN A 275 3.09 -0.05 -10.40
C GLN A 275 2.85 1.30 -11.10
N GLU A 276 2.35 2.30 -10.37
CA GLU A 276 2.13 3.65 -10.90
C GLU A 276 3.44 4.29 -11.40
N LYS A 277 4.55 4.13 -10.67
CA LYS A 277 5.87 4.65 -11.06
C LYS A 277 6.48 3.92 -12.26
N GLU A 278 6.47 2.59 -12.25
CA GLU A 278 7.06 1.77 -13.32
C GLU A 278 6.29 1.91 -14.64
N GLN A 279 4.95 1.96 -14.57
CA GLN A 279 4.09 2.03 -15.74
C GLN A 279 4.01 3.46 -16.29
N GLY A 280 4.01 4.48 -15.43
CA GLY A 280 3.91 5.88 -15.84
C GLY A 280 5.00 6.29 -16.83
N TYR A 281 6.25 5.86 -16.62
CA TYR A 281 7.36 6.18 -17.51
C TYR A 281 7.34 5.37 -18.82
N THR A 282 7.05 4.07 -18.73
CA THR A 282 6.99 3.17 -19.89
C THR A 282 5.98 3.63 -20.93
N ILE A 283 4.84 4.17 -20.50
CA ILE A 283 3.77 4.58 -21.41
C ILE A 283 4.14 5.82 -22.23
N ILE A 284 4.86 6.79 -21.66
CA ILE A 284 5.32 7.97 -22.42
C ILE A 284 6.30 7.54 -23.52
N ILE A 285 7.20 6.61 -23.22
CA ILE A 285 8.12 6.03 -24.22
C ILE A 285 7.33 5.28 -25.30
N ALA A 286 6.40 4.41 -24.91
CA ALA A 286 5.58 3.66 -25.85
C ALA A 286 4.75 4.60 -26.74
N PHE A 287 4.22 5.68 -26.19
CA PHE A 287 3.49 6.71 -26.91
C PHE A 287 4.37 7.42 -27.95
N ALA A 288 5.56 7.89 -27.56
CA ALA A 288 6.50 8.52 -28.48
C ALA A 288 6.98 7.55 -29.57
N ALA A 289 7.24 6.29 -29.21
CA ALA A 289 7.60 5.24 -30.14
C ALA A 289 6.47 4.94 -31.13
N ALA A 290 5.21 4.87 -30.68
CA ALA A 290 4.05 4.66 -31.55
C ALA A 290 3.88 5.80 -32.55
N VAL A 291 3.98 7.05 -32.09
CA VAL A 291 3.96 8.25 -32.96
C VAL A 291 5.07 8.18 -34.02
N LEU A 292 6.28 7.80 -33.62
CA LEU A 292 7.42 7.66 -34.53
C LEU A 292 7.19 6.55 -35.56
N VAL A 293 6.73 5.37 -35.12
CA VAL A 293 6.46 4.23 -36.00
C VAL A 293 5.36 4.58 -37.00
N ILE A 294 4.27 5.21 -36.56
CA ILE A 294 3.20 5.69 -37.46
C ILE A 294 3.77 6.65 -38.49
N TYR A 295 4.57 7.64 -38.05
CA TYR A 295 5.20 8.58 -38.96
C TYR A 295 6.08 7.89 -40.02
N LEU A 296 6.92 6.93 -39.62
CA LEU A 296 7.82 6.20 -40.53
C LEU A 296 7.04 5.32 -41.51
N VAL A 297 6.00 4.63 -41.05
CA VAL A 297 5.14 3.80 -41.91
C VAL A 297 4.43 4.67 -42.95
N LEU A 298 3.89 5.83 -42.53
CA LEU A 298 3.27 6.77 -43.46
C LEU A 298 4.29 7.37 -44.43
N ALA A 299 5.51 7.67 -43.97
CA ALA A 299 6.57 8.20 -44.83
C ALA A 299 6.95 7.19 -45.92
N ALA A 300 7.01 5.91 -45.58
CA ALA A 300 7.23 4.84 -46.55
C ALA A 300 6.02 4.67 -47.49
N GLN A 301 4.79 4.73 -46.96
CA GLN A 301 3.57 4.58 -47.75
C GLN A 301 3.36 5.70 -48.77
N PHE A 302 3.63 6.95 -48.40
CA PHE A 302 3.49 8.12 -49.26
C PHE A 302 4.75 8.47 -50.03
N GLU A 303 5.84 7.71 -49.85
CA GLU A 303 7.17 8.02 -50.41
C GLU A 303 7.61 9.48 -50.15
N SER A 304 7.22 10.03 -49.00
CA SER A 304 7.29 11.46 -48.70
C SER A 304 7.38 11.70 -47.20
N PHE A 305 8.29 12.57 -46.76
CA PHE A 305 8.38 13.00 -45.35
C PHE A 305 7.41 14.15 -45.02
N ARG A 306 6.86 14.83 -46.04
CA ARG A 306 6.00 16.00 -45.83
C ARG A 306 4.55 15.61 -45.55
N ASP A 307 4.04 14.61 -46.28
CA ASP A 307 2.64 14.20 -46.18
C ASP A 307 2.30 13.57 -44.81
N PRO A 308 3.15 12.70 -44.24
CA PRO A 308 2.99 12.23 -42.86
C PRO A 308 3.00 13.37 -41.84
N LEU A 309 3.87 14.38 -42.01
CA LEU A 309 3.92 15.51 -41.08
C LEU A 309 2.60 16.29 -41.08
N ILE A 310 1.99 16.49 -42.26
CA ILE A 310 0.68 17.14 -42.39
C ILE A 310 -0.41 16.33 -41.68
N ILE A 311 -0.40 15.00 -41.83
CA ILE A 311 -1.35 14.11 -41.16
C ILE A 311 -1.15 14.17 -39.64
N MET A 312 0.10 14.15 -39.16
CA MET A 312 0.45 14.16 -37.74
C MET A 312 0.10 15.48 -37.04
N MET A 313 -0.07 16.59 -37.76
CA MET A 313 -0.58 17.84 -37.18
C MET A 313 -2.01 17.71 -36.61
N SER A 314 -2.76 16.69 -37.01
CA SER A 314 -4.08 16.39 -36.43
C SER A 314 -4.01 15.74 -35.03
N VAL A 315 -2.86 15.16 -34.67
CA VAL A 315 -2.66 14.44 -33.41
C VAL A 315 -2.68 15.39 -32.20
N PRO A 316 -1.90 16.49 -32.15
CA PRO A 316 -1.98 17.45 -31.05
C PRO A 316 -3.39 18.01 -30.82
N LEU A 317 -4.14 18.25 -31.90
CA LEU A 317 -5.52 18.74 -31.82
C LEU A 317 -6.46 17.70 -31.19
N SER A 318 -6.26 16.42 -31.50
CA SER A 318 -7.05 15.32 -30.93
C SER A 318 -6.73 15.11 -29.45
N ILE A 319 -5.46 15.21 -29.07
CA ILE A 319 -5.03 15.15 -27.68
C ILE A 319 -5.66 16.30 -26.88
N PHE A 320 -5.66 17.52 -27.44
CA PHE A 320 -6.35 18.64 -26.80
C PHE A 320 -7.84 18.34 -26.56
N GLY A 321 -8.54 17.82 -27.58
CA GLY A 321 -9.94 17.41 -27.45
C GLY A 321 -10.17 16.34 -26.37
N ALA A 322 -9.22 15.41 -26.20
CA ALA A 322 -9.29 14.39 -25.17
C ALA A 322 -8.97 14.90 -23.74
N ILE A 323 -8.10 15.92 -23.62
CA ILE A 323 -7.72 16.50 -22.32
C ILE A 323 -8.83 17.40 -21.76
N VAL A 324 -9.58 18.11 -22.61
CA VAL A 324 -10.67 19.00 -22.17
C VAL A 324 -11.66 18.34 -21.19
N PRO A 325 -12.28 17.18 -21.48
CA PRO A 325 -13.19 16.52 -20.54
C PRO A 325 -12.50 16.04 -19.26
N LEU A 326 -11.23 15.63 -19.34
CA LEU A 326 -10.45 15.25 -18.16
C LEU A 326 -10.19 16.46 -17.25
N ASN A 327 -9.88 17.63 -17.83
CA ASN A 327 -9.70 18.87 -17.08
C ASN A 327 -11.01 19.40 -16.47
N LEU A 328 -12.16 19.04 -17.05
CA LEU A 328 -13.48 19.31 -16.46
C LEU A 328 -13.85 18.37 -15.30
N GLY A 329 -12.97 17.44 -14.94
CA GLY A 329 -13.19 16.52 -13.82
C GLY A 329 -14.01 15.28 -14.17
N LEU A 330 -14.24 15.00 -15.46
CA LEU A 330 -14.96 13.78 -15.90
C LEU A 330 -14.11 12.51 -15.78
N GLY A 331 -12.81 12.65 -15.50
CA GLY A 331 -11.90 11.53 -15.31
C GLY A 331 -10.49 11.99 -14.96
N THR A 332 -9.62 11.02 -14.67
CA THR A 332 -8.19 11.26 -14.41
C THR A 332 -7.33 10.74 -15.55
N LEU A 333 -6.11 11.27 -15.69
CA LEU A 333 -5.12 10.68 -16.58
C LEU A 333 -4.61 9.38 -15.96
N ASN A 334 -5.13 8.26 -16.45
CA ASN A 334 -4.79 6.90 -16.04
C ASN A 334 -4.46 6.03 -17.26
N ILE A 335 -4.08 4.78 -17.01
CA ILE A 335 -3.68 3.81 -18.06
C ILE A 335 -4.77 3.66 -19.13
N TYR A 336 -6.04 3.58 -18.74
CA TYR A 336 -7.15 3.46 -19.70
C TYR A 336 -7.29 4.70 -20.59
N THR A 337 -7.18 5.89 -20.01
CA THR A 337 -7.21 7.14 -20.80
C THR A 337 -6.01 7.22 -21.74
N GLN A 338 -4.84 6.74 -21.33
CA GLN A 338 -3.63 6.72 -22.17
C GLN A 338 -3.76 5.72 -23.34
N VAL A 339 -4.29 4.52 -23.10
CA VAL A 339 -4.62 3.57 -24.19
C VAL A 339 -5.64 4.20 -25.14
N GLY A 340 -6.65 4.89 -24.61
CA GLY A 340 -7.62 5.66 -25.39
C GLY A 340 -6.96 6.74 -26.25
N LEU A 341 -5.98 7.47 -25.73
CA LEU A 341 -5.20 8.45 -26.49
C LEU A 341 -4.43 7.80 -27.64
N ILE A 342 -3.83 6.62 -27.41
CA ILE A 342 -3.12 5.87 -28.47
C ILE A 342 -4.12 5.42 -29.56
N THR A 343 -5.29 4.92 -29.18
CA THR A 343 -6.35 4.56 -30.14
C THR A 343 -6.85 5.79 -30.91
N LEU A 344 -7.02 6.93 -30.23
CA LEU A 344 -7.46 8.19 -30.83
C LEU A 344 -6.47 8.66 -31.90
N ILE A 345 -5.16 8.49 -31.69
CA ILE A 345 -4.13 8.79 -32.70
C ILE A 345 -4.35 7.96 -33.96
N GLY A 346 -4.56 6.65 -33.84
CA GLY A 346 -4.84 5.80 -34.99
C GLY A 346 -6.11 6.24 -35.74
N LEU A 347 -7.17 6.55 -35.00
CA LEU A 347 -8.45 6.99 -35.56
C LEU A 347 -8.34 8.33 -36.31
N ILE A 348 -7.72 9.35 -35.70
CA ILE A 348 -7.56 10.64 -36.35
C ILE A 348 -6.60 10.56 -37.54
N THR A 349 -5.53 9.78 -37.42
CA THR A 349 -4.55 9.57 -38.49
C THR A 349 -5.24 8.93 -39.70
N LYS A 350 -6.15 7.96 -39.50
CA LYS A 350 -6.96 7.38 -40.58
C LYS A 350 -7.74 8.46 -41.35
N HIS A 351 -8.36 9.41 -40.66
CA HIS A 351 -9.07 10.51 -41.32
C HIS A 351 -8.10 11.43 -42.10
N GLY A 352 -6.94 11.74 -41.52
CA GLY A 352 -5.90 12.52 -42.18
C GLY A 352 -5.34 11.83 -43.44
N ILE A 353 -5.09 10.53 -43.39
CA ILE A 353 -4.64 9.70 -44.53
C ILE A 353 -5.64 9.83 -45.68
N LEU A 354 -6.94 9.61 -45.43
CA LEU A 354 -7.97 9.66 -46.47
C LEU A 354 -8.07 11.02 -47.18
N LEU A 355 -7.88 12.11 -46.44
CA LEU A 355 -7.88 13.46 -47.00
C LEU A 355 -6.63 13.74 -47.85
N VAL A 356 -5.45 13.44 -47.31
CA VAL A 356 -4.17 13.74 -47.95
C VAL A 356 -3.95 12.86 -49.17
N GLU A 357 -4.26 11.57 -49.08
CA GLU A 357 -4.17 10.61 -50.19
C GLU A 357 -5.04 11.04 -51.37
N PHE A 358 -6.32 11.35 -51.12
CA PHE A 358 -7.22 11.79 -52.19
C PHE A 358 -6.81 13.16 -52.76
N ALA A 359 -6.32 14.08 -51.92
CA ALA A 359 -5.80 15.36 -52.41
C ALA A 359 -4.56 15.15 -53.30
N ASN A 360 -3.66 14.24 -52.94
CA ASN A 360 -2.49 13.91 -53.77
C ASN A 360 -2.90 13.23 -55.09
N GLN A 361 -3.87 12.30 -55.07
CA GLN A 361 -4.43 11.70 -56.29
C GLN A 361 -5.04 12.76 -57.23
N GLN A 362 -5.76 13.76 -56.69
CA GLN A 362 -6.32 14.85 -57.50
C GLN A 362 -5.23 15.75 -58.12
N ARG A 363 -4.10 15.93 -57.43
CA ARG A 363 -2.97 16.68 -57.96
C ARG A 363 -2.24 15.91 -59.06
N GLU A 364 -2.08 14.60 -58.90
CA GLU A 364 -1.34 13.74 -59.82
C GLU A 364 -2.14 13.41 -61.09
N HIS A 365 -3.39 12.96 -60.96
CA HIS A 365 -4.21 12.55 -62.11
C HIS A 365 -4.90 13.72 -62.83
N HIS A 366 -5.23 14.80 -62.11
CA HIS A 366 -6.02 15.91 -62.65
C HIS A 366 -5.27 17.24 -62.67
N GLY A 367 -3.98 17.26 -62.30
CA GLY A 367 -3.13 18.47 -62.35
C GLY A 367 -3.61 19.62 -61.46
N MET A 368 -4.46 19.34 -60.47
CA MET A 368 -5.07 20.38 -59.64
C MET A 368 -4.04 21.12 -58.80
N ARG A 369 -4.27 22.42 -58.54
CA ARG A 369 -3.48 23.18 -57.56
C ARG A 369 -3.78 22.68 -56.15
N ARG A 370 -2.81 22.81 -55.23
CA ARG A 370 -2.90 22.28 -53.84
C ARG A 370 -4.19 22.65 -53.11
N ARG A 371 -4.61 23.92 -53.23
CA ARG A 371 -5.84 24.43 -52.59
C ARG A 371 -7.10 23.80 -53.16
N ASP A 372 -7.17 23.64 -54.48
CA ASP A 372 -8.36 23.09 -55.14
C ASP A 372 -8.48 21.59 -54.87
N ALA A 373 -7.34 20.89 -54.84
CA ALA A 373 -7.28 19.46 -54.52
C ALA A 373 -7.73 19.14 -53.09
N ILE A 374 -7.33 19.93 -52.08
CA ILE A 374 -7.78 19.70 -50.70
C ILE A 374 -9.27 20.01 -50.51
N VAL A 375 -9.79 21.03 -51.20
CA VAL A 375 -11.24 21.36 -51.16
C VAL A 375 -12.05 20.23 -51.81
N ALA A 376 -11.61 19.71 -52.95
CA ALA A 376 -12.23 18.55 -53.60
C ALA A 376 -12.19 17.31 -52.69
N SER A 377 -11.04 17.06 -52.06
CA SER A 377 -10.86 15.97 -51.09
C SER A 377 -11.81 16.09 -49.91
N ALA A 378 -11.88 17.26 -49.27
CA ALA A 378 -12.79 17.51 -48.15
C ALA A 378 -14.25 17.26 -48.54
N ARG A 379 -14.69 17.70 -49.73
CA ARG A 379 -16.06 17.51 -50.21
C ARG A 379 -16.44 16.04 -50.38
N VAL A 380 -15.53 15.22 -50.92
CA VAL A 380 -15.77 13.79 -51.15
C VAL A 380 -15.64 12.98 -49.86
N ARG A 381 -14.67 13.33 -49.00
CA ARG A 381 -14.33 12.59 -47.78
C ARG A 381 -15.11 13.03 -46.54
N LEU A 382 -15.87 14.12 -46.58
CA LEU A 382 -16.70 14.56 -45.45
C LEU A 382 -17.67 13.47 -44.97
N ARG A 383 -18.42 12.85 -45.87
CA ARG A 383 -19.44 11.85 -45.52
C ARG A 383 -18.85 10.54 -44.95
N PRO A 384 -17.72 10.01 -45.43
CA PRO A 384 -17.06 8.86 -44.81
C PRO A 384 -16.32 9.15 -43.49
N ILE A 385 -16.08 10.42 -43.15
CA ILE A 385 -15.37 10.82 -41.92
C ILE A 385 -16.35 11.08 -40.77
N LEU A 386 -17.52 11.64 -41.07
CA LEU A 386 -18.66 11.73 -40.14
C LEU A 386 -19.29 10.35 -39.92
#